data_AF-A0A916ZWY6-F1
#
_entry.id   AF-A0A916ZWY6-F1
#
_cell.length_a   1.000
_cell.length_b   1.000
_cell.length_c   1.000
_cell.angle_alpha   90.00
_cell.angle_beta   90.00
_cell.angle_gamma   90.00
#
_symmetry.space_group_name_H-M   'P 1'
#
loop_
_entity.id
_entity.type
_entity.pdbx_description
1 polymer ?
#
loop_
_entity_poly.entity_id
_entity_poly.type
_entity_poly.pdbx_seq_one_letter_code
_entity_poly.pdbx_strand_id
1 'polypeptide(L)'
;MAVLGDIALVGFAADAAGKSFSFVLLADLSGETINFTDNGWLAAGGFRANEGTTSYVVPADTPVGTVITISGLTGSFNPSTGGDQILAYVGSVTAPTFLFALDFADNNSTYAGDASNSNTSAVPTGLTLVKPPSPSPSTTAPTPAPCPAAAPKSSPTSPVRPTGLSMTRCRCPTLPVSP
;
A
#
# COMPACT_ATOMS: atom_id res chain seq x y z
N MET A 1 -11.08 19.89 -5.95
CA MET A 1 -11.06 18.98 -7.11
C MET A 1 -9.95 17.98 -6.90
N ALA A 2 -10.32 16.76 -6.55
CA ALA A 2 -9.38 15.67 -6.33
C ALA A 2 -8.56 15.37 -7.60
N VAL A 3 -7.29 15.05 -7.43
CA VAL A 3 -6.34 14.72 -8.50
C VAL A 3 -5.55 13.44 -8.19
N LEU A 4 -4.76 13.01 -9.18
CA LEU A 4 -3.86 11.86 -9.04
C LEU A 4 -3.01 11.95 -7.78
N GLY A 5 -3.05 10.91 -6.96
CA GLY A 5 -2.26 10.81 -5.74
C GLY A 5 -2.88 11.41 -4.49
N ASP A 6 -4.08 12.01 -4.58
CA ASP A 6 -4.80 12.54 -3.39
C ASP A 6 -5.36 11.43 -2.49
N ILE A 7 -5.37 10.18 -2.96
CA ILE A 7 -5.65 8.99 -2.16
C ILE A 7 -4.66 7.87 -2.50
N ALA A 8 -4.58 6.88 -1.62
CA ALA A 8 -3.98 5.60 -1.92
C ALA A 8 -4.87 4.45 -1.44
N LEU A 9 -4.99 3.39 -2.25
CA LEU A 9 -5.55 2.13 -1.79
C LEU A 9 -4.49 1.42 -0.93
N VAL A 10 -4.87 1.05 0.30
CA VAL A 10 -3.95 0.52 1.33
C VAL A 10 -4.31 -0.88 1.79
N GLY A 11 -5.47 -1.40 1.37
CA GLY A 11 -5.88 -2.77 1.68
C GLY A 11 -7.02 -3.21 0.78
N PHE A 12 -7.11 -4.52 0.55
CA PHE A 12 -8.23 -5.16 -0.14
C PHE A 12 -8.42 -6.58 0.40
N ALA A 13 -9.65 -7.08 0.28
CA ALA A 13 -10.02 -8.47 0.50
C ALA A 13 -10.98 -8.89 -0.61
N ALA A 14 -10.64 -9.95 -1.34
CA ALA A 14 -11.46 -10.49 -2.43
C ALA A 14 -12.07 -11.86 -2.09
N ASP A 15 -11.68 -12.44 -0.97
CA ASP A 15 -12.21 -13.73 -0.51
C ASP A 15 -13.72 -13.66 -0.25
N ALA A 16 -14.41 -14.80 -0.38
CA ALA A 16 -15.85 -14.87 -0.19
C ALA A 16 -16.31 -14.41 1.21
N ALA A 17 -15.44 -14.58 2.22
CA ALA A 17 -15.70 -14.18 3.60
C ALA A 17 -15.34 -12.71 3.84
N GLY A 18 -16.09 -11.79 3.24
CA GLY A 18 -16.00 -10.36 3.56
C GLY A 18 -15.13 -9.55 2.61
N LYS A 19 -15.63 -9.35 1.39
CA LYS A 19 -15.00 -8.50 0.39
C LYS A 19 -15.02 -7.04 0.81
N SER A 20 -13.86 -6.38 0.69
CA SER A 20 -13.66 -5.00 1.13
C SER A 20 -12.43 -4.37 0.48
N PHE A 21 -12.33 -3.06 0.57
CA PHE A 21 -11.09 -2.33 0.36
C PHE A 21 -10.98 -1.16 1.33
N SER A 22 -9.74 -0.70 1.52
CA SER A 22 -9.44 0.46 2.33
C SER A 22 -8.61 1.45 1.53
N PHE A 23 -8.90 2.74 1.70
CA PHE A 23 -8.12 3.83 1.14
C PHE A 23 -7.79 4.85 2.20
N VAL A 24 -6.67 5.55 2.03
CA VAL A 24 -6.24 6.66 2.87
C VAL A 24 -6.40 7.97 2.10
N LEU A 25 -6.87 9.01 2.77
CA LEU A 25 -6.85 10.37 2.23
C LEU A 25 -5.44 10.95 2.35
N LEU A 26 -4.87 11.42 1.24
CA LEU A 26 -3.54 12.05 1.20
C LEU A 26 -3.62 13.57 0.96
N ALA A 27 -4.82 14.08 0.66
CA ALA A 27 -5.15 15.49 0.56
C ALA A 27 -6.50 15.78 1.23
N ASP A 28 -6.83 17.06 1.43
CA ASP A 28 -8.16 17.48 1.87
C ASP A 28 -9.15 17.33 0.71
N LEU A 29 -10.02 16.34 0.83
CA LEU A 29 -11.05 16.00 -0.16
C LEU A 29 -12.47 16.25 0.38
N SER A 30 -12.62 17.11 1.39
CA SER A 30 -13.91 17.42 2.02
C SER A 30 -14.99 17.78 0.98
N GLY A 31 -16.09 17.02 0.97
CA GLY A 31 -17.20 17.21 0.05
C GLY A 31 -17.03 16.58 -1.34
N GLU A 32 -15.86 16.03 -1.67
CA GLU A 32 -15.65 15.31 -2.93
C GLU A 32 -16.38 13.96 -2.89
N THR A 33 -16.91 13.55 -4.04
CA THR A 33 -17.48 12.22 -4.24
C THR A 33 -16.50 11.37 -5.03
N ILE A 34 -15.93 10.37 -4.37
CA ILE A 34 -14.97 9.43 -4.97
C ILE A 34 -15.72 8.18 -5.40
N ASN A 35 -15.60 7.82 -6.66
CA ASN A 35 -16.16 6.61 -7.22
C ASN A 35 -15.09 5.51 -7.25
N PHE A 36 -15.48 4.31 -6.88
CA PHE A 36 -14.65 3.12 -6.93
C PHE A 36 -15.37 2.08 -7.78
N THR A 37 -14.66 1.48 -8.73
CA THR A 37 -15.23 0.52 -9.66
C THR A 37 -14.31 -0.65 -9.91
N ASP A 38 -14.91 -1.82 -10.09
CA ASP A 38 -14.30 -3.01 -10.67
C ASP A 38 -14.59 -3.14 -12.17
N ASN A 39 -15.09 -2.11 -12.85
CA ASN A 39 -15.12 -2.13 -14.31
C ASN A 39 -13.69 -1.92 -14.84
N GLY A 40 -13.14 -2.92 -15.52
CA GLY A 40 -11.81 -2.82 -16.14
C GLY A 40 -11.71 -1.65 -17.13
N TRP A 41 -10.53 -1.03 -17.22
CA TRP A 41 -10.27 0.03 -18.20
C TRP A 41 -9.90 -0.56 -19.57
N LEU A 42 -10.58 -0.11 -20.63
CA LEU A 42 -10.24 -0.46 -22.00
C LEU A 42 -9.02 0.32 -22.46
N ALA A 43 -8.10 -0.32 -23.17
CA ALA A 43 -6.89 0.31 -23.69
C ALA A 43 -7.19 1.47 -24.65
N ALA A 44 -8.31 1.39 -25.37
CA ALA A 44 -8.81 2.45 -26.24
C ALA A 44 -9.45 3.63 -25.47
N GLY A 45 -9.59 3.50 -24.15
CA GLY A 45 -10.28 4.44 -23.27
C GLY A 45 -11.72 4.03 -22.99
N GLY A 46 -12.15 4.27 -21.75
CA GLY A 46 -13.50 3.95 -21.25
C GLY A 46 -13.51 2.71 -20.37
N PHE A 47 -14.55 2.61 -19.53
CA PHE A 47 -14.79 1.45 -18.71
C PHE A 47 -15.42 0.32 -19.53
N ARG A 48 -15.02 -0.92 -19.24
CA ARG A 48 -15.78 -2.11 -19.60
C ARG A 48 -17.18 -2.02 -18.96
N ALA A 49 -18.15 -2.70 -19.56
CA ALA A 49 -19.52 -2.72 -19.05
C ALA A 49 -19.80 -3.98 -18.23
N ASN A 50 -20.90 -3.94 -17.47
CA ASN A 50 -21.50 -5.04 -16.70
C ASN A 50 -20.85 -5.36 -15.34
N GLU A 51 -20.05 -4.44 -14.79
CA GLU A 51 -19.54 -4.51 -13.41
C GLU A 51 -20.02 -3.29 -12.60
N GLY A 52 -19.55 -3.14 -11.37
CA GLY A 52 -20.15 -2.26 -10.39
C GLY A 52 -19.39 -0.98 -10.11
N THR A 53 -20.08 -0.03 -9.51
CA THR A 53 -19.47 1.18 -8.97
C THR A 53 -20.10 1.48 -7.63
N THR A 54 -19.27 1.83 -6.65
CA THR A 54 -19.72 2.40 -5.37
C THR A 54 -19.11 3.78 -5.21
N SER A 55 -19.82 4.67 -4.51
CA SER A 55 -19.38 6.04 -4.31
C SER A 55 -19.26 6.33 -2.83
N TYR A 56 -18.21 7.06 -2.46
CA TYR A 56 -17.99 7.57 -1.12
C TYR A 56 -17.92 9.09 -1.17
N VAL A 57 -18.81 9.74 -0.44
CA VAL A 57 -18.75 11.19 -0.22
C VAL A 57 -17.88 11.44 1.01
N VAL A 58 -16.77 12.14 0.83
CA VAL A 58 -15.89 12.50 1.94
C VAL A 58 -16.60 13.53 2.81
N PRO A 59 -16.92 13.21 4.08
CA PRO A 59 -17.55 14.18 4.97
C PRO A 59 -16.68 15.44 5.13
N ALA A 60 -17.33 16.57 5.36
CA ALA A 60 -16.62 17.79 5.74
C ALA A 60 -15.72 17.53 6.96
N ASP A 61 -14.56 18.20 6.98
CA ASP A 61 -13.59 18.15 8.08
C ASP A 61 -12.96 16.76 8.30
N THR A 62 -13.05 15.84 7.32
CA THR A 62 -12.35 14.55 7.41
C THR A 62 -10.84 14.80 7.32
N PRO A 63 -10.04 14.44 8.35
CA PRO A 63 -8.62 14.72 8.33
C PRO A 63 -7.85 13.99 7.23
N VAL A 64 -6.82 14.65 6.71
CA VAL A 64 -5.80 13.98 5.88
C VAL A 64 -5.13 12.88 6.72
N GLY A 65 -4.91 11.72 6.11
CA GLY A 65 -4.39 10.52 6.75
C GLY A 65 -5.47 9.59 7.32
N THR A 66 -6.76 9.97 7.28
CA THR A 66 -7.84 9.07 7.64
C THR A 66 -7.91 7.89 6.68
N VAL A 67 -7.98 6.67 7.24
CA VAL A 67 -8.22 5.44 6.49
C VAL A 67 -9.70 5.11 6.54
N ILE A 68 -10.32 4.98 5.38
CA ILE A 68 -11.72 4.60 5.20
C ILE A 68 -11.75 3.18 4.64
N THR A 69 -12.65 2.35 5.16
CA THR A 69 -12.88 0.99 4.67
C THR A 69 -14.29 0.86 4.13
N ILE A 70 -14.40 0.39 2.89
CA ILE A 70 -15.66 0.03 2.25
C ILE A 70 -15.76 -1.50 2.27
N SER A 71 -16.78 -2.01 2.92
CA SER A 71 -17.00 -3.45 3.13
C SER A 71 -18.34 -3.90 2.57
N GLY A 72 -18.53 -5.22 2.49
CA GLY A 72 -19.79 -5.79 2.01
C GLY A 72 -19.94 -5.69 0.50
N LEU A 73 -18.81 -5.65 -0.23
CA LEU A 73 -18.82 -5.64 -1.69
C LEU A 73 -19.45 -6.93 -2.20
N THR A 74 -20.58 -6.79 -2.88
CA THR A 74 -21.40 -7.89 -3.39
C THR A 74 -22.17 -7.40 -4.63
N GLY A 75 -22.76 -8.35 -5.38
CA GLY A 75 -23.56 -8.01 -6.55
C GLY A 75 -22.70 -7.58 -7.72
N SER A 76 -22.94 -6.38 -8.25
CA SER A 76 -22.23 -5.87 -9.43
C SER A 76 -20.80 -5.43 -9.15
N PHE A 77 -20.52 -4.88 -7.96
CA PHE A 77 -19.14 -4.63 -7.53
C PHE A 77 -18.72 -5.80 -6.63
N ASN A 78 -17.99 -6.75 -7.20
CA ASN A 78 -17.72 -8.04 -6.56
C ASN A 78 -16.32 -8.58 -6.88
N PRO A 79 -15.26 -8.02 -6.24
CA PRO A 79 -13.87 -8.38 -6.47
C PRO A 79 -13.59 -9.88 -6.45
N SER A 80 -12.86 -10.41 -7.42
CA SER A 80 -12.56 -11.85 -7.50
C SER A 80 -11.18 -12.24 -6.97
N THR A 81 -11.03 -13.48 -6.46
CA THR A 81 -9.73 -14.07 -6.12
C THR A 81 -8.96 -14.60 -7.33
N GLY A 82 -9.56 -14.54 -8.52
CA GLY A 82 -8.94 -14.93 -9.79
C GLY A 82 -8.52 -13.74 -10.67
N GLY A 83 -8.40 -12.55 -10.07
CA GLY A 83 -8.01 -11.32 -10.75
C GLY A 83 -9.11 -10.28 -10.69
N ASP A 84 -8.74 -9.03 -10.39
CA ASP A 84 -9.64 -7.89 -10.46
C ASP A 84 -8.90 -6.55 -10.34
N GLN A 85 -9.66 -5.47 -10.52
CA GLN A 85 -9.22 -4.10 -10.37
C GLN A 85 -10.10 -3.33 -9.38
N ILE A 86 -9.51 -2.32 -8.75
CA ILE A 86 -10.26 -1.23 -8.13
C ILE A 86 -9.71 0.07 -8.70
N LEU A 87 -10.54 0.75 -9.49
CA LEU A 87 -10.22 2.03 -10.10
C LEU A 87 -10.94 3.13 -9.34
N ALA A 88 -10.19 4.08 -8.79
CA ALA A 88 -10.72 5.20 -8.03
C ALA A 88 -10.68 6.49 -8.87
N TYR A 89 -11.82 7.16 -9.01
CA TYR A 89 -11.93 8.36 -9.83
C TYR A 89 -12.99 9.34 -9.31
N VAL A 90 -12.84 10.60 -9.69
CA VAL A 90 -13.90 11.63 -9.57
C VAL A 90 -14.44 12.01 -10.95
N GLY A 91 -15.59 12.67 -10.99
CA GLY A 91 -16.26 13.04 -12.25
C GLY A 91 -17.20 11.96 -12.79
N SER A 92 -17.52 12.04 -14.08
CA SER A 92 -18.44 11.11 -14.72
C SER A 92 -17.73 9.86 -15.25
N VAL A 93 -18.50 8.79 -15.49
CA VAL A 93 -18.00 7.57 -16.14
C VAL A 93 -17.46 7.80 -17.56
N THR A 94 -17.90 8.87 -18.24
CA THR A 94 -17.46 9.24 -19.59
C THR A 94 -16.25 10.18 -19.61
N ALA A 95 -15.95 10.83 -18.48
CA ALA A 95 -14.82 11.74 -18.32
C ALA A 95 -14.23 11.61 -16.90
N PRO A 96 -13.71 10.42 -16.52
CA PRO A 96 -13.18 10.19 -15.19
C PRO A 96 -11.83 10.90 -15.00
N THR A 97 -11.61 11.47 -13.81
CA THR A 97 -10.29 11.87 -13.33
C THR A 97 -9.81 10.80 -12.35
N PHE A 98 -8.87 9.96 -12.77
CA PHE A 98 -8.35 8.88 -11.93
C PHE A 98 -7.45 9.41 -10.82
N LEU A 99 -7.73 8.97 -9.59
CA LEU A 99 -6.97 9.32 -8.39
C LEU A 99 -5.93 8.24 -8.08
N PHE A 100 -6.34 6.97 -8.21
CA PHE A 100 -5.54 5.80 -7.92
C PHE A 100 -6.12 4.57 -8.63
N ALA A 101 -5.30 3.56 -8.88
CA ALA A 101 -5.75 2.28 -9.40
C ALA A 101 -4.97 1.15 -8.73
N LEU A 102 -5.67 0.06 -8.46
CA LEU A 102 -5.10 -1.19 -7.96
C LEU A 102 -5.55 -2.34 -8.87
N ASP A 103 -4.61 -3.23 -9.16
CA ASP A 103 -4.81 -4.48 -9.89
C ASP A 103 -4.25 -5.60 -9.02
N PHE A 104 -5.00 -6.68 -8.85
CA PHE A 104 -4.69 -7.70 -7.85
C PHE A 104 -5.25 -9.09 -8.20
N ALA A 105 -4.73 -10.10 -7.50
CA ALA A 105 -5.22 -11.48 -7.49
C ALA A 105 -5.21 -12.23 -8.84
N ASP A 106 -4.47 -11.75 -9.84
CA ASP A 106 -4.36 -12.37 -11.18
C ASP A 106 -3.01 -13.09 -11.42
N ASN A 107 -2.20 -13.24 -10.37
CA ASN A 107 -0.85 -13.82 -10.38
C ASN A 107 0.18 -13.08 -11.26
N ASN A 108 0.00 -11.78 -11.49
CA ASN A 108 1.03 -10.96 -12.12
C ASN A 108 1.44 -9.75 -11.25
N SER A 109 2.26 -8.85 -11.80
CA SER A 109 2.66 -7.58 -11.15
C SER A 109 2.45 -6.36 -12.06
N THR A 110 1.53 -6.47 -13.02
CA THR A 110 1.34 -5.61 -14.18
C THR A 110 -0.12 -5.60 -14.62
N TYR A 111 -0.68 -4.44 -14.93
CA TYR A 111 -1.95 -4.37 -15.65
C TYR A 111 -1.91 -5.17 -16.96
N ALA A 112 -3.08 -5.70 -17.34
CA ALA A 112 -3.27 -6.32 -18.64
C ALA A 112 -3.11 -5.29 -19.77
N GLY A 113 -2.94 -5.78 -21.00
CA GLY A 113 -2.92 -4.91 -22.17
C GLY A 113 -4.28 -4.28 -22.48
N ASP A 114 -5.38 -4.89 -22.03
CA ASP A 114 -6.75 -4.45 -22.23
C ASP A 114 -7.71 -5.10 -21.20
N ALA A 115 -8.88 -4.50 -20.97
CA ALA A 115 -9.95 -5.08 -20.17
C ALA A 115 -10.77 -6.11 -20.97
N SER A 116 -10.15 -7.25 -21.25
CA SER A 116 -10.75 -8.33 -22.06
C SER A 116 -11.86 -9.11 -21.35
N ASN A 117 -11.84 -9.14 -20.02
CA ASN A 117 -12.81 -9.82 -19.17
C ASN A 117 -12.92 -9.09 -17.81
N SER A 118 -13.76 -9.60 -16.90
CA SER A 118 -14.02 -9.01 -15.57
C SER A 118 -12.80 -8.92 -14.68
N ASN A 119 -11.82 -9.78 -14.91
CA ASN A 119 -10.67 -9.93 -14.04
C ASN A 119 -9.44 -9.19 -14.58
N THR A 120 -9.63 -8.30 -15.56
CA THR A 120 -8.52 -7.64 -16.26
C THR A 120 -8.81 -6.18 -16.50
N SER A 121 -7.79 -5.34 -16.33
CA SER A 121 -7.82 -3.93 -16.68
C SER A 121 -6.56 -3.52 -17.42
N ALA A 122 -6.67 -2.59 -18.38
CA ALA A 122 -5.53 -1.78 -18.79
C ALA A 122 -5.19 -0.75 -17.70
N VAL A 123 -4.03 -0.11 -17.83
CA VAL A 123 -3.69 1.05 -17.01
C VAL A 123 -4.66 2.19 -17.35
N PRO A 124 -5.38 2.77 -16.37
CA PRO A 124 -6.25 3.90 -16.63
C PRO A 124 -5.53 5.10 -17.24
N THR A 125 -6.17 5.78 -18.18
CA THR A 125 -5.58 6.95 -18.85
C THR A 125 -5.14 8.00 -17.84
N GLY A 126 -3.89 8.44 -17.95
CA GLY A 126 -3.29 9.42 -17.04
C GLY A 126 -2.57 8.81 -15.84
N LEU A 127 -2.71 7.51 -15.60
CA LEU A 127 -1.87 6.78 -14.64
C LEU A 127 -0.69 6.11 -15.34
N THR A 128 0.39 5.93 -14.59
CA THR A 128 1.55 5.14 -15.03
C THR A 128 1.86 4.09 -13.98
N LEU A 129 1.99 2.82 -14.38
CA LEU A 129 2.45 1.78 -13.48
C LEU A 129 3.91 2.05 -13.10
N VAL A 130 4.15 2.41 -11.85
CA VAL A 130 5.50 2.51 -11.30
C VAL A 130 5.85 1.14 -10.73
N LYS A 131 6.50 0.30 -11.55
CA LYS A 131 7.13 -0.91 -11.03
C LYS A 131 8.31 -0.48 -10.14
N PRO A 132 8.39 -0.90 -8.86
CA PRO A 132 9.60 -0.66 -8.09
C PRO A 132 10.79 -1.23 -8.86
N PRO A 133 11.94 -0.51 -8.91
CA PRO A 133 13.08 -0.99 -9.66
C PRO A 133 13.40 -2.42 -9.25
N SER A 134 13.55 -3.32 -10.23
CA SER A 134 14.01 -4.68 -9.98
C SER A 134 15.28 -4.57 -9.14
N PRO A 135 15.43 -5.35 -8.05
CA PRO A 135 16.67 -5.33 -7.29
C PRO A 135 17.82 -5.56 -8.27
N SER A 136 18.69 -4.56 -8.41
CA SER A 136 19.87 -4.67 -9.25
C SER A 136 20.58 -5.97 -8.85
N PRO A 137 21.06 -6.81 -9.81
CA PRO A 137 21.75 -8.04 -9.47
C PRO A 137 22.85 -7.67 -8.48
N SER A 138 22.74 -8.19 -7.26
CA SER A 138 23.65 -7.84 -6.19
C SER A 138 25.05 -8.20 -6.68
N THR A 139 25.88 -7.17 -6.87
CA THR A 139 27.32 -7.38 -6.77
C THR A 139 27.53 -7.97 -5.39
N THR A 140 28.08 -9.18 -5.34
CA THR A 140 28.25 -9.98 -4.14
C THR A 140 28.69 -9.08 -2.99
N ALA A 141 27.82 -8.92 -1.98
CA ALA A 141 28.20 -8.23 -0.77
C ALA A 141 29.46 -8.91 -0.24
N PRO A 142 30.54 -8.18 0.08
CA PRO A 142 31.71 -8.80 0.69
C PRO A 142 31.23 -9.50 1.96
N THR A 143 31.55 -10.79 2.06
CA THR A 143 31.21 -11.61 3.23
C THR A 143 31.56 -10.84 4.50
N PRO A 144 30.61 -10.60 5.42
CA PRO A 144 30.94 -9.93 6.68
C PRO A 144 32.04 -10.73 7.37
N ALA A 145 33.10 -10.06 7.81
CA ALA A 145 34.12 -10.69 8.64
C ALA A 145 33.41 -11.39 9.82
N PRO A 146 33.77 -12.65 10.14
CA PRO A 146 33.16 -13.34 11.27
C PRO A 146 33.37 -12.50 12.54
N CYS A 147 32.29 -12.30 13.30
CA CYS A 147 32.39 -11.73 14.64
C CYS A 147 33.48 -12.46 15.42
N PRO A 148 34.40 -11.75 16.12
CA PRO A 148 35.37 -12.42 16.95
C PRO A 148 34.65 -13.28 17.98
N ALA A 149 35.12 -14.52 18.15
CA ALA A 149 34.54 -15.48 19.08
C ALA A 149 34.41 -14.85 20.48
N ALA A 150 33.27 -15.09 21.13
CA ALA A 150 33.08 -14.69 22.51
C ALA A 150 34.19 -15.30 23.38
N ALA A 151 34.87 -14.46 24.16
CA ALA A 151 35.89 -14.91 25.11
C ALA A 151 35.30 -15.98 26.05
N PRO A 152 36.05 -17.05 26.37
CA PRO A 152 35.53 -18.11 27.23
C PRO A 152 35.19 -17.55 28.62
N LYS A 153 33.97 -17.81 29.09
CA LYS A 153 33.54 -17.43 30.45
C LYS A 153 34.40 -18.18 31.46
N SER A 154 35.22 -17.46 32.23
CA SER A 154 35.92 -18.02 33.39
C SER A 154 34.92 -18.30 34.51
N SER A 155 34.87 -19.55 34.98
CA SER A 155 34.04 -20.00 36.11
C SER A 155 34.50 -19.34 37.43
N PRO A 156 33.61 -18.92 38.35
CA PRO A 156 33.99 -18.15 39.52
C PRO A 156 34.55 -19.05 40.62
N THR A 157 35.83 -18.90 40.96
CA THR A 157 36.42 -19.44 42.19
C THR A 157 37.02 -18.30 43.03
N SER A 158 36.32 -18.01 44.14
CA SER A 158 36.75 -17.31 45.37
C SER A 158 37.20 -15.83 45.32
N PRO A 159 36.91 -15.03 46.37
CA PRO A 159 37.00 -13.57 46.30
C PRO A 159 38.39 -13.08 46.70
N VAL A 160 39.22 -12.73 45.72
CA VAL A 160 40.35 -11.83 45.94
C VAL A 160 39.92 -10.47 45.39
N ARG A 161 39.68 -9.52 46.29
CA ARG A 161 39.29 -8.13 45.99
C ARG A 161 40.47 -7.39 45.36
N PRO A 162 40.41 -6.97 44.07
CA PRO A 162 41.36 -6.02 43.53
C PRO A 162 40.73 -4.63 43.61
N THR A 163 41.36 -3.77 44.38
CA THR A 163 41.13 -2.32 44.41
C THR A 163 41.36 -1.72 43.03
N GLY A 164 40.31 -1.11 42.47
CA GLY A 164 40.42 -0.23 41.31
C GLY A 164 39.93 -0.85 40.00
N LEU A 165 38.63 -0.74 39.72
CA LEU A 165 38.13 -0.69 38.35
C LEU A 165 36.87 0.19 38.33
N SER A 166 36.96 1.31 37.61
CA SER A 166 35.87 2.24 37.36
C SER A 166 34.81 1.55 36.48
N MET A 167 33.62 1.29 37.03
CA MET A 167 32.47 0.85 36.25
C MET A 167 31.92 2.04 35.44
N THR A 168 32.43 2.24 34.23
CA THR A 168 31.75 3.07 33.25
C THR A 168 30.51 2.31 32.76
N ARG A 169 29.36 2.60 33.37
CA ARG A 169 28.05 2.15 32.85
C ARG A 169 27.84 2.76 31.46
N CYS A 170 27.45 1.93 30.48
CA CYS A 170 26.95 2.42 29.20
C CYS A 170 25.81 3.41 29.45
N ARG A 171 26.02 4.69 29.10
CA ARG A 171 24.97 5.71 29.11
C ARG A 171 24.07 5.50 27.91
N CYS A 172 22.77 5.36 28.16
CA CYS A 172 21.72 5.53 27.17
C CYS A 172 21.65 7.02 26.78
N PRO A 173 21.75 7.39 25.49
CA PRO A 173 21.66 8.79 25.08
C PRO A 173 20.21 9.29 25.14
N THR A 174 19.96 10.30 25.98
CA THR A 174 18.71 11.05 26.03
C THR A 174 18.68 12.11 24.91
N LEU A 175 17.58 12.17 24.16
CA LEU A 175 17.31 13.15 23.10
C LEU A 175 17.15 14.58 23.66
N PRO A 176 17.59 15.63 22.93
CA PRO A 176 17.43 17.01 23.37
C PRO A 176 16.01 17.51 23.08
N VAL A 177 15.39 18.12 24.10
CA VAL A 177 14.22 19.00 23.92
C VAL A 177 14.75 20.42 23.69
N SER A 178 14.27 21.09 22.65
CA SER A 178 14.64 22.46 22.29
C SER A 178 13.45 23.41 22.52
N PRO A 179 13.72 24.72 22.71
CA PRO A 179 12.97 25.63 23.59
C PRO A 179 11.63 26.12 23.06
#